data_AF-A0A8S2CYA8-F1
#
_entry.id   AF-A0A8S2CYA8-F1
#
_cell.length_a   1.000
_cell.length_b   1.000
_cell.length_c   1.000
_cell.angle_alpha   90.00
_cell.angle_beta   90.00
_cell.angle_gamma   90.00
#
_symmetry.space_group_name_H-M   'P 1'
#
loop_
_entity.id
_entity.type
_entity.pdbx_description
1 polymer ?
#
loop_
_entity_poly.entity_id
_entity_poly.type
_entity_poly.pdbx_seq_one_letter_code
_entity_poly.pdbx_strand_id
1 'polypeptide(L)'
;MLGSIFRLKAVHFDEREHIWVVQLILCSENDYDLKGMLDYMKTKIPLNTNLLSLGHLLRKMNKTEKAEKYILQALDSLDAGDSHMCECYHELGKNAKAKDDHSIALLYHQKELSLKFQLNTTGNVDIGKTYGCIGNVYYAKRNFKVAMEYYSKALNQFLETVGHYHMYTAMLITILATLLECSGNLFHR
;
A
#
# COMPACT_ATOMS: atom_id res chain seq x y z
N MET A 1 -19.04 -4.21 12.72
CA MET A 1 -20.18 -3.96 11.79
C MET A 1 -19.61 -3.47 10.48
N LEU A 2 -19.62 -4.26 9.41
CA LEU A 2 -19.05 -3.86 8.12
C LEU A 2 -20.12 -3.99 7.03
N GLY A 3 -20.68 -2.85 6.66
CA GLY A 3 -21.69 -2.68 5.62
C GLY A 3 -22.95 -2.00 6.15
N SER A 4 -23.20 -0.77 5.71
CA SER A 4 -24.47 -0.06 5.93
C SER A 4 -25.18 0.07 4.59
N ILE A 5 -26.44 -0.37 4.52
CA ILE A 5 -27.29 -0.11 3.35
C ILE A 5 -27.92 1.25 3.52
N PHE A 6 -27.82 2.06 2.48
CA PHE A 6 -28.50 3.33 2.40
C PHE A 6 -29.52 3.29 1.27
N ARG A 7 -30.73 3.76 1.56
CA ARG A 7 -31.73 4.04 0.52
C ARG A 7 -31.51 5.46 0.01
N LEU A 8 -31.38 5.60 -1.31
CA LEU A 8 -31.35 6.90 -1.97
C LEU A 8 -32.73 7.54 -1.83
N LYS A 9 -32.78 8.71 -1.19
CA LYS A 9 -34.01 9.47 -0.96
C LYS A 9 -34.25 10.46 -2.10
N ALA A 10 -33.22 11.23 -2.45
CA ALA A 10 -33.30 12.25 -3.49
C ALA A 10 -31.92 12.57 -4.04
N VAL A 11 -31.86 12.95 -5.31
CA VAL A 11 -30.72 13.61 -5.95
C VAL A 11 -31.23 14.91 -6.53
N HIS A 12 -30.63 16.03 -6.14
CA HIS A 12 -30.99 17.33 -6.69
C HIS A 12 -29.74 18.20 -6.83
N PHE A 13 -29.82 19.16 -7.73
CA PHE A 13 -28.77 20.16 -7.92
C PHE A 13 -29.08 21.36 -7.03
N ASP A 14 -28.15 21.73 -6.16
CA ASP A 14 -28.24 22.95 -5.37
C ASP A 14 -27.68 24.10 -6.21
N GLU A 15 -28.57 24.98 -6.70
CA GLU A 15 -28.19 26.13 -7.54
C GLU A 15 -27.40 27.20 -6.77
N ARG A 16 -27.47 27.25 -5.43
CA ARG A 16 -26.74 28.25 -4.63
C ARG A 16 -25.28 27.87 -4.46
N GLU A 17 -25.05 26.58 -4.23
CA GLU A 17 -23.71 26.02 -3.99
C GLU A 17 -23.12 25.38 -5.26
N HIS A 18 -23.88 25.33 -6.36
CA HIS A 18 -23.52 24.70 -7.63
C HIS A 18 -23.01 23.24 -7.50
N ILE A 19 -23.64 22.45 -6.61
CA ILE A 19 -23.28 21.04 -6.36
C ILE A 19 -24.48 20.12 -6.49
N TRP A 20 -24.23 18.86 -6.84
CA TRP A 20 -25.23 17.80 -6.76
C TRP A 20 -25.28 17.23 -5.33
N VAL A 21 -26.45 17.33 -4.71
CA VAL A 21 -26.71 16.82 -3.36
C VAL A 21 -27.46 15.49 -3.45
N VAL A 22 -26.86 14.45 -2.88
CA VAL A 22 -27.45 13.11 -2.76
C VAL A 22 -27.88 12.89 -1.31
N GLN A 23 -29.18 12.77 -1.07
CA GLN A 23 -29.74 12.47 0.24
C GLN A 23 -29.90 10.96 0.42
N LEU A 24 -29.32 10.44 1.50
CA LEU A 24 -29.29 9.01 1.84
C LEU A 24 -29.97 8.77 3.19
N ILE A 25 -30.74 7.69 3.32
CA ILE A 25 -31.33 7.23 4.58
C ILE A 25 -30.66 5.91 4.97
N LEU A 26 -30.16 5.79 6.19
CA LEU A 26 -29.64 4.53 6.72
C LEU A 26 -30.78 3.53 6.91
N CYS A 27 -30.72 2.40 6.22
CA CYS A 27 -31.66 1.30 6.42
C CYS A 27 -31.29 0.54 7.69
N SER A 28 -32.28 0.29 8.56
CA SER A 28 -32.06 -0.46 9.81
C SER A 28 -31.96 -1.97 9.54
N GLU A 29 -31.27 -2.71 10.41
CA GLU A 29 -31.09 -4.17 10.29
C GLU A 29 -32.39 -4.98 10.37
N ASN A 30 -33.51 -4.33 10.70
CA ASN A 30 -34.83 -4.96 10.85
C ASN A 30 -35.66 -4.99 9.54
N ASP A 31 -35.18 -4.40 8.45
CA ASP A 31 -35.80 -4.56 7.13
C ASP A 31 -35.45 -5.95 6.57
N TYR A 32 -36.34 -6.92 6.77
CA TYR A 32 -36.17 -8.33 6.37
C TYR A 32 -35.77 -8.50 4.90
N ASP A 33 -36.28 -7.65 4.00
CA ASP A 33 -35.98 -7.69 2.56
C ASP A 33 -34.53 -7.26 2.23
N LEU A 34 -33.96 -6.34 3.02
CA LEU A 34 -32.63 -5.81 2.78
C LEU A 34 -31.52 -6.68 3.39
N LYS A 35 -31.85 -7.49 4.40
CA LYS A 35 -30.92 -8.47 4.98
C LYS A 35 -30.51 -9.53 3.95
N GLY A 36 -31.49 -10.09 3.23
CA GLY A 36 -31.23 -11.07 2.17
C GLY A 36 -30.41 -10.47 1.02
N MET A 37 -30.70 -9.23 0.64
CA MET A 37 -29.94 -8.50 -0.39
C MET A 37 -28.52 -8.15 0.07
N LEU A 38 -28.32 -7.80 1.34
CA LEU A 38 -27.00 -7.58 1.93
C LEU A 38 -26.15 -8.86 1.86
N ASP A 39 -26.73 -9.99 2.28
CA ASP A 39 -26.04 -11.27 2.29
C ASP A 39 -25.77 -11.78 0.85
N TYR A 40 -26.67 -11.51 -0.09
CA TYR A 40 -26.44 -11.73 -1.52
C TYR A 40 -25.30 -10.86 -2.07
N MET A 41 -25.26 -9.56 -1.74
CA MET A 41 -24.17 -8.67 -2.20
C MET A 41 -22.82 -9.07 -1.62
N LYS A 42 -22.77 -9.52 -0.35
CA LYS A 42 -21.55 -10.07 0.27
C LYS A 42 -21.02 -11.33 -0.42
N THR A 43 -21.91 -12.16 -0.96
CA THR A 43 -21.54 -13.43 -1.62
C THR A 43 -21.20 -13.26 -3.10
N LYS A 44 -21.81 -12.28 -3.78
CA LYS A 44 -21.62 -12.02 -5.22
C LYS A 44 -20.52 -11.03 -5.54
N ILE A 45 -20.35 -10.02 -4.70
CA ILE A 45 -19.26 -9.07 -4.85
C ILE A 45 -18.16 -9.55 -3.91
N PRO A 46 -16.95 -9.86 -4.39
CA PRO A 46 -15.78 -9.98 -3.51
C PRO A 46 -15.45 -8.57 -3.02
N LEU A 47 -16.35 -8.00 -2.22
CA LEU A 47 -16.22 -6.71 -1.60
C LEU A 47 -15.31 -6.94 -0.38
N ASN A 48 -14.05 -7.25 -0.65
CA ASN A 48 -12.98 -7.09 0.32
C ASN A 48 -12.71 -5.57 0.49
N THR A 49 -13.77 -4.75 0.63
CA THR A 49 -13.69 -3.38 1.15
C THR A 49 -13.38 -3.47 2.64
N ASN A 50 -12.21 -4.01 2.94
CA ASN A 50 -11.55 -3.84 4.20
C ASN A 50 -11.01 -2.39 4.27
N LEU A 51 -10.77 -1.91 5.48
CA LEU A 51 -10.29 -0.53 5.72
C LEU A 51 -9.01 -0.21 4.92
N LEU A 52 -8.21 -1.22 4.61
CA LEU A 52 -7.02 -1.13 3.75
C LEU A 52 -7.35 -0.69 2.32
N SER A 53 -8.38 -1.27 1.68
CA SER A 53 -8.83 -0.88 0.34
C SER A 53 -9.31 0.58 0.29
N LEU A 54 -10.00 1.05 1.34
CA LEU A 54 -10.38 2.46 1.49
C LEU A 54 -9.15 3.35 1.66
N GLY A 55 -8.17 2.90 2.46
CA GLY A 55 -6.87 3.56 2.60
C GLY A 55 -6.17 3.77 1.25
N HIS A 56 -6.10 2.73 0.42
CA HIS A 56 -5.53 2.80 -0.93
C HIS A 56 -6.23 3.84 -1.82
N LEU A 57 -7.56 3.86 -1.81
CA LEU A 57 -8.36 4.82 -2.59
C LEU A 57 -8.06 6.26 -2.15
N LEU A 58 -8.06 6.50 -0.83
CA LEU A 58 -7.77 7.82 -0.28
C LEU A 58 -6.37 8.31 -0.63
N ARG A 59 -5.37 7.42 -0.64
CA ARG A 59 -4.02 7.76 -1.10
C ARG A 59 -4.02 8.15 -2.58
N LYS A 60 -4.71 7.41 -3.44
CA LYS A 60 -4.84 7.76 -4.87
C LYS A 60 -5.52 9.12 -5.08
N MET A 61 -6.41 9.52 -4.16
CA MET A 61 -7.02 10.85 -4.13
C MET A 61 -6.15 11.92 -3.44
N ASN A 62 -4.89 11.62 -3.14
CA ASN A 62 -3.95 12.49 -2.41
C ASN A 62 -4.41 12.88 -0.99
N LYS A 63 -5.33 12.12 -0.39
CA LYS A 63 -5.80 12.30 1.00
C LYS A 63 -4.97 11.43 1.96
N THR A 64 -3.68 11.70 2.03
CA THR A 64 -2.67 10.85 2.68
C THR A 64 -2.89 10.67 4.19
N GLU A 65 -3.25 11.72 4.92
CA GLU A 65 -3.54 11.64 6.37
C GLU A 65 -4.75 10.74 6.68
N LYS A 66 -5.82 10.88 5.88
CA LYS A 66 -7.01 10.03 6.02
C LYS A 66 -6.68 8.58 5.64
N ALA A 67 -5.91 8.37 4.57
CA ALA A 67 -5.47 7.05 4.16
C ALA A 67 -4.72 6.33 5.29
N GLU A 68 -3.75 7.01 5.90
CA GLU A 68 -2.98 6.49 7.03
C GLU A 68 -3.86 6.11 8.21
N LYS A 69 -4.80 6.97 8.59
CA LYS A 69 -5.76 6.68 9.66
C LYS A 69 -6.51 5.36 9.43
N TYR A 70 -7.06 5.16 8.23
CA TYR A 70 -7.80 3.93 7.93
C TYR A 70 -6.91 2.70 7.82
N ILE A 71 -5.66 2.85 7.36
CA ILE A 71 -4.70 1.74 7.31
C ILE A 71 -4.27 1.32 8.73
N LEU A 72 -4.07 2.27 9.65
CA LEU A 72 -3.78 1.95 11.06
C LEU A 72 -4.97 1.25 11.72
N GLN A 73 -6.20 1.73 11.49
CA GLN A 73 -7.40 1.04 11.98
C GLN A 73 -7.56 -0.36 11.39
N ALA A 74 -7.18 -0.55 10.12
CA ALA A 74 -7.15 -1.88 9.51
C ALA A 74 -6.16 -2.78 10.25
N LEU A 75 -4.94 -2.30 10.47
CA LEU A 75 -3.87 -3.01 11.15
C LEU A 75 -4.27 -3.42 12.58
N ASP A 76 -4.91 -2.53 13.33
CA ASP A 76 -5.36 -2.79 14.71
C ASP A 76 -6.48 -3.85 14.78
N SER A 77 -7.21 -4.06 13.68
CA SER A 77 -8.28 -5.05 13.59
C SER A 77 -7.82 -6.44 13.14
N LEU A 78 -6.55 -6.59 12.75
CA LEU A 78 -5.98 -7.85 12.28
C LEU A 78 -5.36 -8.64 13.43
N ASP A 79 -5.49 -9.96 13.37
CA ASP A 79 -4.82 -10.86 14.30
C ASP A 79 -3.30 -10.89 14.05
N ALA A 80 -2.55 -11.19 15.12
CA ALA A 80 -1.10 -11.29 15.03
C ALA A 80 -0.70 -12.40 14.04
N GLY A 81 0.02 -12.02 12.98
CA GLY A 81 0.43 -12.96 11.93
C GLY A 81 -0.49 -13.00 10.71
N ASP A 82 -1.53 -12.15 10.64
CA ASP A 82 -2.34 -12.04 9.43
C ASP A 82 -1.49 -11.52 8.24
N SER A 83 -1.60 -12.17 7.09
CA SER A 83 -0.85 -11.80 5.88
C SER A 83 -1.17 -10.38 5.39
N HIS A 84 -2.38 -9.87 5.63
CA HIS A 84 -2.79 -8.50 5.28
C HIS A 84 -2.03 -7.43 6.08
N MET A 85 -1.40 -7.78 7.20
CA MET A 85 -0.52 -6.86 7.92
C MET A 85 0.68 -6.44 7.06
N CYS A 86 1.18 -7.33 6.18
CA CYS A 86 2.25 -7.00 5.23
C CYS A 86 1.83 -5.83 4.33
N GLU A 87 0.61 -5.86 3.80
CA GLU A 87 0.10 -4.80 2.93
C GLU A 87 -0.08 -3.49 3.71
N CYS A 88 -0.58 -3.57 4.96
CA CYS A 88 -0.71 -2.40 5.82
C CYS A 88 0.67 -1.75 6.09
N TYR A 89 1.67 -2.53 6.47
CA TYR A 89 3.02 -2.03 6.68
C TYR A 89 3.66 -1.46 5.41
N HIS A 90 3.43 -2.09 4.26
CA HIS A 90 3.91 -1.59 2.98
C HIS A 90 3.41 -0.16 2.70
N GLU A 91 2.11 0.06 2.91
CA GLU A 91 1.48 1.33 2.63
C GLU A 91 1.85 2.42 3.64
N LEU A 92 1.94 2.07 4.93
CA LEU A 92 2.44 2.98 5.97
C LEU A 92 3.89 3.38 5.69
N GLY A 93 4.74 2.44 5.27
CA GLY A 93 6.13 2.72 4.88
C GLY A 93 6.23 3.69 3.71
N LYS A 94 5.40 3.51 2.67
CA LYS A 94 5.32 4.43 1.53
C LYS A 94 4.84 5.82 1.93
N ASN A 95 3.83 5.91 2.77
CA ASN A 95 3.30 7.19 3.25
C ASN A 95 4.33 7.92 4.10
N ALA A 96 5.01 7.23 5.02
CA ALA A 96 6.08 7.81 5.83
C ALA A 96 7.23 8.32 4.95
N LYS A 97 7.64 7.56 3.93
CA LYS A 97 8.66 8.03 2.96
C LYS A 97 8.21 9.29 2.23
N ALA A 98 6.94 9.37 1.83
CA ALA A 98 6.40 10.55 1.14
C ALA A 98 6.32 11.80 2.04
N LYS A 99 6.33 11.62 3.36
CA LYS A 99 6.42 12.68 4.37
C LYS A 99 7.87 13.01 4.77
N ASP A 100 8.86 12.42 4.11
CA ASP A 100 10.29 12.44 4.49
C ASP A 100 10.60 11.87 5.90
N ASP A 101 9.65 11.13 6.51
CA ASP A 101 9.85 10.40 7.76
C ASP A 101 10.59 9.08 7.51
N HIS A 102 11.84 9.18 7.06
CA HIS A 102 12.61 8.02 6.61
C HIS A 102 12.82 6.95 7.70
N SER A 103 12.94 7.34 8.98
CA SER A 103 13.09 6.40 10.08
C SER A 103 11.84 5.53 10.28
N ILE A 104 10.65 6.15 10.18
CA ILE A 104 9.37 5.44 10.29
C ILE A 104 9.14 4.57 9.04
N ALA A 105 9.51 5.06 7.86
CA ALA A 105 9.43 4.28 6.62
C ALA A 105 10.27 2.98 6.71
N LEU A 106 11.51 3.09 7.20
CA LEU A 106 12.38 1.93 7.41
C LEU A 106 11.78 0.96 8.43
N LEU A 107 11.25 1.46 9.55
CA LEU A 107 10.61 0.62 10.57
C LEU A 107 9.48 -0.22 9.97
N TYR A 108 8.57 0.39 9.22
CA TYR A 108 7.44 -0.33 8.63
C TYR A 108 7.89 -1.33 7.55
N HIS A 109 8.82 -0.97 6.67
CA HIS A 109 9.34 -1.92 5.68
C HIS A 109 10.13 -3.07 6.32
N GLN A 110 10.79 -2.86 7.46
CA GLN A 110 11.42 -3.93 8.23
C GLN A 110 10.38 -4.86 8.86
N LYS A 111 9.30 -4.32 9.45
CA LYS A 111 8.19 -5.13 9.97
C LYS A 111 7.53 -5.97 8.86
N GLU A 112 7.29 -5.36 7.70
CA GLU A 112 6.78 -6.04 6.51
C GLU A 112 7.69 -7.22 6.12
N LEU A 113 9.00 -6.97 6.03
CA LEU A 113 9.98 -7.99 5.64
C LEU A 113 10.06 -9.14 6.66
N SER A 114 10.11 -8.82 7.96
CA SER A 114 10.12 -9.83 9.03
C SER A 114 8.88 -10.72 8.97
N LEU A 115 7.71 -10.14 8.75
CA LEU A 115 6.46 -10.89 8.67
C LEU A 115 6.40 -11.77 7.42
N LYS A 116 6.83 -11.26 6.26
CA LYS A 116 6.95 -12.06 5.02
C LYS A 116 7.81 -13.31 5.22
N PHE A 117 8.93 -13.19 5.94
CA PHE A 117 9.78 -14.34 6.27
C PHE A 117 9.14 -15.30 7.29
N GLN A 118 8.38 -14.78 8.26
CA GLN A 118 7.71 -15.63 9.26
C GLN A 118 6.58 -16.45 8.64
N LEU A 119 5.78 -15.84 7.78
CA LEU A 119 4.59 -16.48 7.23
C LEU A 119 4.91 -17.44 6.08
N ASN A 120 6.09 -17.35 5.45
CA ASN A 120 6.41 -18.03 4.20
C ASN A 120 5.32 -17.83 3.10
N THR A 121 4.50 -16.79 3.23
CA THR A 121 3.29 -16.59 2.40
C THR A 121 3.58 -15.86 1.09
N THR A 122 4.77 -15.29 0.92
CA THR A 122 5.07 -14.42 -0.23
C THR A 122 6.31 -14.92 -0.97
N GLY A 123 6.18 -15.10 -2.29
CA GLY A 123 7.32 -15.47 -3.14
C GLY A 123 8.40 -14.40 -3.19
N ASN A 124 9.61 -14.75 -3.66
CA ASN A 124 10.78 -13.87 -3.62
C ASN A 124 10.53 -12.51 -4.32
N VAL A 125 9.58 -12.42 -5.26
CA VAL A 125 9.16 -11.18 -5.92
C VAL A 125 8.71 -10.11 -4.91
N ASP A 126 7.88 -10.46 -3.92
CA ASP A 126 7.36 -9.47 -2.97
C ASP A 126 8.38 -9.09 -1.90
N ILE A 127 9.31 -10.00 -1.58
CA ILE A 127 10.51 -9.70 -0.78
C ILE A 127 11.40 -8.71 -1.53
N GLY A 128 11.62 -8.94 -2.83
CA GLY A 128 12.37 -8.05 -3.71
C GLY A 128 11.77 -6.64 -3.77
N LYS A 129 10.44 -6.51 -3.87
CA LYS A 129 9.75 -5.21 -3.78
C LYS A 129 10.03 -4.48 -2.47
N THR A 130 9.98 -5.18 -1.34
CA THR A 130 10.25 -4.57 -0.02
C THR A 130 11.71 -4.10 0.10
N TYR A 131 12.68 -4.89 -0.38
CA TYR A 131 14.07 -4.44 -0.47
C TYR A 131 14.25 -3.21 -1.35
N GLY A 132 13.58 -3.15 -2.50
CA GLY A 132 13.59 -1.97 -3.37
C GLY A 132 12.99 -0.73 -2.67
N CYS A 133 11.94 -0.90 -1.87
CA CYS A 133 11.37 0.18 -1.07
C CYS A 133 12.36 0.70 -0.01
N ILE A 134 13.06 -0.21 0.69
CA ILE A 134 14.12 0.17 1.64
C ILE A 134 15.26 0.90 0.92
N GLY A 135 15.69 0.41 -0.25
CA GLY A 135 16.68 1.07 -1.10
C GLY A 135 16.26 2.49 -1.47
N ASN A 136 15.00 2.69 -1.85
CA ASN A 136 14.44 4.03 -2.13
C ASN A 136 14.48 4.96 -0.92
N VAL A 137 14.25 4.44 0.30
CA VAL A 137 14.35 5.27 1.52
C VAL A 137 15.80 5.69 1.74
N TYR A 138 16.78 4.80 1.60
CA TYR A 138 18.20 5.17 1.73
C TYR A 138 18.69 6.09 0.61
N TYR A 139 18.16 5.93 -0.60
CA TYR A 139 18.42 6.85 -1.71
C TYR A 139 17.92 8.26 -1.38
N ALA A 140 16.70 8.39 -0.85
CA ALA A 140 16.16 9.69 -0.41
C ALA A 140 17.00 10.31 0.71
N LYS A 141 17.52 9.49 1.64
CA LYS A 141 18.50 9.91 2.67
C LYS A 141 19.90 10.25 2.12
N ARG A 142 20.13 10.16 0.80
CA ARG A 142 21.44 10.29 0.14
C ARG A 142 22.51 9.31 0.63
N ASN A 143 22.11 8.21 1.27
CA ASN A 143 23.02 7.13 1.65
C ASN A 143 23.09 6.11 0.50
N PHE A 144 23.77 6.51 -0.58
CA PHE A 144 23.82 5.74 -1.81
C PHE A 144 24.47 4.37 -1.66
N LYS A 145 25.47 4.24 -0.77
CA LYS A 145 26.12 2.95 -0.49
C LYS A 145 25.10 1.93 0.01
N VAL A 146 24.35 2.29 1.05
CA VAL A 146 23.34 1.39 1.63
C VAL A 146 22.16 1.20 0.66
N ALA A 147 21.77 2.23 -0.09
CA ALA A 147 20.75 2.10 -1.12
C ALA A 147 21.13 1.04 -2.18
N MET A 148 22.38 1.05 -2.67
CA MET A 148 22.89 0.05 -3.61
C MET A 148 22.84 -1.36 -3.03
N GLU A 149 23.24 -1.55 -1.76
CA GLU A 149 23.17 -2.87 -1.10
C GLU A 149 21.74 -3.44 -1.12
N TYR A 150 20.74 -2.60 -0.82
CA TYR A 150 19.33 -3.01 -0.84
C TYR A 150 18.78 -3.19 -2.25
N TYR A 151 19.15 -2.36 -3.22
CA TYR A 151 18.79 -2.57 -4.62
C TYR A 151 19.38 -3.85 -5.20
N SER A 152 20.62 -4.20 -4.83
CA SER A 152 21.24 -5.47 -5.22
C SER A 152 20.52 -6.68 -4.60
N LYS A 153 20.12 -6.59 -3.32
CA LYS A 153 19.28 -7.62 -2.69
C LYS A 153 17.95 -7.78 -3.42
N ALA A 154 17.29 -6.68 -3.77
CA ALA A 154 16.06 -6.70 -4.55
C ALA A 154 16.28 -7.37 -5.92
N LEU A 155 17.35 -7.00 -6.62
CA LEU A 155 17.69 -7.52 -7.94
C LEU A 155 17.89 -9.04 -7.92
N ASN A 156 18.63 -9.56 -6.95
CA ASN A 156 18.85 -11.00 -6.80
C ASN A 156 17.52 -11.76 -6.65
N GLN A 157 16.59 -11.23 -5.83
CA GLN A 157 15.28 -11.85 -5.64
C GLN A 157 14.44 -11.87 -6.93
N PHE A 158 14.46 -10.79 -7.73
CA PHE A 158 13.76 -10.75 -9.01
C PHE A 158 14.41 -11.64 -10.07
N LEU A 159 15.75 -11.69 -10.12
CA LEU A 159 16.47 -12.56 -11.06
C LEU A 159 16.16 -14.03 -10.82
N GLU A 160 16.14 -14.47 -9.56
CA GLU A 160 15.83 -15.86 -9.18
C GLU A 160 14.38 -16.26 -9.51
N THR A 161 13.44 -15.32 -9.55
CA THR A 161 12.00 -15.65 -9.71
C THR A 161 11.43 -15.38 -11.09
N VAL A 162 11.73 -14.21 -11.66
CA VAL A 162 11.10 -13.72 -12.90
C VAL A 162 12.13 -13.46 -14.00
N GLY A 163 13.42 -13.59 -13.69
CA GLY A 163 14.51 -13.47 -14.65
C GLY A 163 14.78 -12.05 -15.14
N HIS A 164 15.57 -11.96 -16.22
CA HIS A 164 16.14 -10.71 -16.73
C HIS A 164 15.13 -9.80 -17.45
N TYR A 165 14.07 -10.36 -18.05
CA TYR A 165 13.14 -9.63 -18.91
C TYR A 165 11.95 -9.01 -18.17
N HIS A 166 11.93 -9.12 -16.84
CA HIS A 166 10.90 -8.48 -16.03
C HIS A 166 11.19 -6.98 -15.84
N MET A 167 10.16 -6.13 -15.96
CA MET A 167 10.28 -4.68 -15.87
C MET A 167 11.00 -4.20 -14.60
N TYR A 168 10.69 -4.80 -13.44
CA TYR A 168 11.38 -4.48 -12.18
C TYR A 168 12.88 -4.81 -12.20
N THR A 169 13.28 -5.92 -12.84
CA THR A 169 14.69 -6.31 -12.96
C THR A 169 15.45 -5.27 -13.79
N ALA A 170 14.91 -4.88 -14.95
CA ALA A 170 15.52 -3.86 -15.80
C ALA A 170 15.64 -2.51 -15.07
N MET A 171 14.59 -2.09 -14.37
CA MET A 171 14.59 -0.85 -13.59
C MET A 171 15.70 -0.85 -12.52
N LEU A 172 15.86 -1.94 -11.78
CA LEU A 172 16.90 -2.05 -10.75
C LEU A 172 18.31 -2.03 -11.33
N ILE A 173 18.53 -2.69 -12.48
CA ILE A 173 19.81 -2.64 -13.19
C ILE A 173 20.15 -1.20 -13.59
N THR A 174 19.20 -0.45 -14.14
CA THR A 174 19.41 0.96 -14.50
C THR A 174 19.71 1.81 -13.27
N ILE A 175 18.97 1.64 -12.16
CA ILE A 175 19.24 2.37 -10.91
C ILE A 175 20.65 2.08 -10.41
N LEU A 176 21.07 0.83 -10.38
CA LEU A 176 22.42 0.44 -9.94
C LEU A 176 23.50 1.01 -10.86
N ALA A 177 23.31 0.96 -12.18
CA ALA A 177 24.25 1.55 -13.15
C ALA A 177 24.43 3.05 -12.91
N THR A 178 23.33 3.80 -12.77
CA THR A 178 23.40 5.25 -12.49
C THR A 178 24.09 5.57 -11.17
N LEU A 179 23.83 4.78 -10.11
CA LEU A 179 24.49 4.95 -8.82
C LEU A 179 26.00 4.67 -8.90
N LEU A 180 26.40 3.64 -9.66
CA LEU A 180 27.80 3.31 -9.89
C LEU A 180 28.52 4.41 -10.70
N GLU A 181 27.91 4.93 -11.76
CA GLU A 181 28.44 6.05 -12.55
C GLU A 181 28.60 7.31 -11.69
N CYS A 182 27.60 7.66 -10.89
CA CYS A 182 27.69 8.78 -9.96
C CYS A 182 28.80 8.58 -8.93
N SER A 183 28.99 7.36 -8.43
CA SER A 183 30.06 7.05 -7.49
C SER A 183 31.45 7.08 -8.14
N GLY A 184 31.60 6.59 -9.37
CA GLY A 184 32.86 6.61 -10.13
C GLY A 184 33.29 8.02 -10.52
N ASN A 185 32.34 8.88 -10.90
CA ASN A 185 32.62 10.29 -11.22
C ASN A 185 33.04 11.13 -10.00
N LEU A 186 32.75 10.69 -8.77
CA LEU A 186 33.21 11.36 -7.54
C LEU A 186 34.68 11.05 -7.20
N PHE A 187 35.28 10.00 -7.76
CA PHE A 187 36.69 9.64 -7.54
C PHE A 187 37.64 10.16 -8.63
N HIS A 188 37.11 10.78 -9.70
CA HIS A 188 37.88 11.33 -10.83
C HIS A 188 37.93 12.87 -10.86
N ARG A 189 37.60 13.56 -9.76
CA ARG A 189 37.80 15.00 -9.56
C ARG A 189 38.73 15.24 -8.38
#